data_AF-A0A3D0W778-F1
#
_entry.id   AF-A0A3D0W778-F1
#
_cell.length_a   1.000
_cell.length_b   1.000
_cell.length_c   1.000
_cell.angle_alpha   90.00
_cell.angle_beta   90.00
_cell.angle_gamma   90.00
#
_symmetry.space_group_name_H-M   'P 1'
#
loop_
_entity.id
_entity.type
_entity.pdbx_description
1 polymer ?
#
loop_
_entity_poly.entity_id
_entity_poly.type
_entity_poly.pdbx_seq_one_letter_code
_entity_poly.pdbx_strand_id
1 'polypeptide(L)' 'VFKELSRRWKPSLYQGFKKSSKHEALSDIYESIEELKYYREHFLKLS' A
#
# COMPACT_ATOMS: atom_id res chain seq x y z
N VAL A 1 6.90 6.60 -3.79
CA VAL A 1 7.22 7.47 -2.62
C VAL A 1 6.58 6.97 -1.33
N PHE A 2 5.25 6.80 -1.26
CA PHE A 2 4.56 6.32 -0.05
C PHE A 2 5.06 4.98 0.51
N LYS A 3 5.35 4.02 -0.36
CA LYS A 3 5.96 2.73 0.02
C LYS A 3 7.33 2.87 0.69
N GLU A 4 8.16 3.78 0.21
CA GLU A 4 9.50 3.99 0.75
C GLU A 4 9.44 4.75 2.09
N LEU A 5 8.54 5.71 2.22
CA LEU A 5 8.25 6.40 3.49
C LEU A 5 7.67 5.45 4.54
N SER A 6 6.69 4.63 4.17
CA SER A 6 6.09 3.65 5.10
C SER A 6 7.10 2.60 5.53
N ARG A 7 7.99 2.15 4.64
CA ARG A 7 9.10 1.26 4.98
C ARG A 7 10.06 1.87 6.02
N ARG A 8 10.37 3.16 5.91
CA ARG A 8 11.33 3.84 6.81
C ARG A 8 10.71 4.28 8.14
N TRP A 9 9.47 4.77 8.12
CA TRP A 9 8.83 5.38 9.29
C TRP A 9 7.95 4.39 10.06
N LYS A 10 7.43 3.35 9.41
CA LYS A 10 6.56 2.35 10.04
C LYS A 10 6.70 0.97 9.36
N PRO A 11 7.86 0.31 9.48
CA PRO A 11 8.19 -0.92 8.74
C PRO A 11 7.22 -2.08 8.97
N SER A 12 6.57 -2.16 10.13
CA SER A 12 5.55 -3.16 10.44
C SER A 12 4.31 -3.05 9.53
N LEU A 13 3.97 -1.83 9.09
CA LEU A 13 2.84 -1.57 8.21
C LEU A 13 3.16 -1.90 6.75
N TYR A 14 4.42 -1.75 6.35
CA TYR A 14 4.89 -2.15 5.02
C TYR A 14 4.75 -3.67 4.79
N GLN A 15 4.98 -4.49 5.82
CA GLN A 15 4.86 -5.95 5.72
C GLN A 15 3.41 -6.47 5.65
N GLY A 16 2.43 -5.62 6.01
CA GLY A 16 1.01 -6.01 6.05
C GLY A 16 0.31 -6.01 4.68
N PHE A 17 0.88 -5.35 3.67
CA PHE A 17 0.27 -5.26 2.34
C PHE A 17 0.89 -6.27 1.37
N LYS A 18 0.13 -7.30 0.97
CA LYS A 18 0.55 -8.31 -0.02
C LYS A 18 -0.23 -8.12 -1.32
N LYS A 19 0.50 -7.92 -2.43
CA LYS A 19 -0.06 -7.90 -3.79
C LYS A 19 -0.38 -9.32 -4.25
N SER A 20 -1.52 -9.48 -4.92
CA SER A 20 -1.95 -10.71 -5.57
C SER A 20 -1.61 -10.61 -7.06
N SER A 21 -0.40 -11.03 -7.44
CA SER A 21 0.13 -10.89 -8.79
C SER A 21 -0.62 -11.75 -9.82
N LYS A 22 -1.78 -11.27 -10.30
CA LYS A 22 -2.60 -11.94 -11.33
C LYS A 22 -2.18 -11.63 -12.77
N HIS A 23 -1.17 -10.79 -12.99
CA HIS A 23 -0.63 -10.43 -14.32
C HIS A 23 -1.67 -9.89 -15.31
N GLU A 24 -2.71 -9.24 -14.80
CA GLU A 24 -3.72 -8.53 -15.59
C GLU A 24 -3.57 -7.02 -15.33
N ALA A 25 -3.52 -6.22 -16.39
CA ALA A 25 -3.36 -4.76 -16.27
C ALA A 25 -4.46 -4.11 -15.42
N LEU A 26 -5.69 -4.65 -15.49
CA LEU A 26 -6.81 -4.19 -14.67
C LEU A 26 -6.63 -4.56 -13.18
N SER A 27 -6.10 -5.75 -12.89
CA SER A 27 -5.75 -6.16 -11.52
C SER A 27 -4.68 -5.24 -10.94
N ASP A 28 -3.64 -4.90 -11.71
CA ASP A 28 -2.57 -4.01 -11.26
C ASP A 28 -3.10 -2.60 -10.87
N ILE A 29 -4.10 -2.09 -11.60
CA ILE A 29 -4.77 -0.83 -11.27
C ILE A 29 -5.53 -0.97 -9.95
N TYR A 30 -6.35 -2.00 -9.80
CA TYR A 30 -7.10 -2.22 -8.56
C TYR A 30 -6.18 -2.42 -7.35
N GLU A 31 -5.10 -3.19 -7.50
CA GLU A 31 -4.11 -3.39 -6.43
C GLU A 31 -3.38 -2.11 -6.05
N SER A 32 -3.12 -1.23 -7.02
CA SER A 32 -2.52 0.09 -6.75
C SER A 32 -3.50 1.02 -6.02
N ILE A 33 -4.80 0.95 -6.33
CA ILE A 33 -5.84 1.70 -5.62
C ILE A 33 -5.98 1.20 -4.17
N GLU A 34 -6.05 -0.11 -3.97
CA GLU A 34 -6.14 -0.72 -2.64
C GLU A 34 -4.89 -0.42 -1.79
N GLU A 35 -3.71 -0.42 -2.40
CA GLU A 35 -2.45 -0.01 -1.77
C GLU A 35 -2.52 1.43 -1.23
N LEU A 36 -3.05 2.36 -2.04
CA LEU A 36 -3.20 3.76 -1.63
C LEU A 36 -4.24 3.93 -0.52
N LYS A 37 -5.37 3.21 -0.58
CA LYS A 37 -6.37 3.22 0.51
C LYS A 37 -5.78 2.69 1.81
N TYR A 38 -5.06 1.57 1.76
CA TYR A 38 -4.39 0.98 2.91
C TYR A 38 -3.41 1.97 3.56
N TYR A 39 -2.55 2.61 2.77
CA TYR A 39 -1.67 3.65 3.31
C TYR A 39 -2.44 4.87 3.81
N ARG A 40 -3.58 5.23 3.20
CA ARG A 40 -4.40 6.33 3.71
C ARG A 40 -4.95 6.05 5.11
N GLU A 41 -5.51 4.87 5.33
CA GLU A 41 -6.14 4.52 6.61
C GLU A 41 -5.14 4.22 7.73
N HIS A 42 -4.02 3.58 7.40
CA HIS A 42 -3.08 3.09 8.41
C HIS A 42 -1.81 3.94 8.56
N PHE A 43 -1.40 4.67 7.51
CA PHE A 43 -0.18 5.50 7.51
C PHE A 43 -0.48 7.00 7.57
N LEU A 44 -1.44 7.51 6.80
CA LEU A 44 -1.82 8.93 6.75
C LEU A 44 -2.97 9.30 7.69
N LYS A 45 -3.17 8.58 8.80
CA LYS A 45 -4.16 8.95 9.81
C LYS A 45 -3.75 10.31 10.42
N LEU A 46 -4.11 11.41 9.75
CA LEU A 46 -4.12 12.76 10.28
C LEU A 46 -5.25 12.75 11.32
N SER A 47 -4.86 12.74 12.59
CA SER A 47 -5.77 13.16 13.67
C SER A 47 -6.17 14.62 13.46
#